data_AF-A0A3N4KHQ4-F1
#
_entry.id   AF-A0A3N4KHQ4-F1
#
_cell.length_a   1.000
_cell.length_b   1.000
_cell.length_c   1.000
_cell.angle_alpha   90.00
_cell.angle_beta   90.00
_cell.angle_gamma   90.00
#
_symmetry.space_group_name_H-M   'P 1'
#
loop_
_entity.id
_entity.type
_entity.pdbx_description
1 polymer ?
#
loop_
_entity_poly.entity_id
_entity_poly.type
_entity_poly.pdbx_seq_one_letter_code
_entity_poly.pdbx_strand_id
1 'polypeptide(L)'
;MGGIHGRIQSGAFSVVISGNVDYEDTDADQGDTVFYSGSRGNRKDEDLRGSDVPPVLTNATMSLIKSEQTGRAVRLLRSQKDSRWAPSVGIRYDGLYRVVSHVTLTTEEGIGFYRFTLSRLIE
;
A
#
# COMPACT_ATOMS: atom_id res chain seq x y z
N MET A 1 -8.81 -4.63 -9.67
CA MET A 1 -8.21 -3.33 -10.06
C MET A 1 -7.01 -3.05 -9.15
N GLY A 2 -6.01 -2.29 -9.60
CA GLY A 2 -4.79 -2.04 -8.82
C GLY A 2 -4.82 -0.71 -8.07
N GLY A 3 -4.49 -0.72 -6.78
CA GLY A 3 -4.33 0.48 -5.96
C GLY A 3 -2.99 1.19 -6.12
N ILE A 4 -1.99 0.53 -6.73
CA ILE A 4 -0.63 1.05 -6.93
C ILE A 4 -0.38 1.21 -8.44
N HIS A 5 0.13 2.37 -8.85
CA HIS A 5 0.61 2.60 -10.20
C HIS A 5 2.10 2.96 -10.17
N GLY A 6 2.92 2.23 -10.92
CA GLY A 6 4.37 2.39 -10.90
C GLY A 6 5.09 1.54 -11.93
N ARG A 7 6.41 1.71 -11.99
CA ARG A 7 7.33 0.86 -12.77
C ARG A 7 8.47 0.42 -11.87
N ILE A 8 8.87 -0.84 -11.94
CA ILE A 8 9.93 -1.41 -11.10
C ILE A 8 11.25 -0.62 -11.22
N GLN A 9 11.57 -0.11 -12.42
CA GLN A 9 12.81 0.65 -12.62
C GLN A 9 12.75 2.07 -12.04
N SER A 10 11.57 2.69 -12.00
CA SER A 10 11.40 4.12 -11.70
C SER A 10 10.81 4.40 -10.31
N GLY A 11 10.13 3.43 -9.70
CA GLY A 11 9.33 3.62 -8.49
C GLY A 11 7.83 3.70 -8.75
N ALA A 12 7.08 3.76 -7.67
CA ALA A 12 5.66 4.06 -7.65
C ALA A 12 5.42 5.54 -7.97
N PHE A 13 4.38 5.81 -8.75
CA PHE A 13 3.93 7.15 -9.10
C PHE A 13 2.73 7.59 -8.26
N SER A 14 1.83 6.66 -7.93
CA SER A 14 0.66 6.92 -7.11
C SER A 14 0.15 5.67 -6.39
N VAL A 15 -0.49 5.90 -5.26
CA VAL A 15 -1.29 4.91 -4.54
C VAL A 15 -2.70 5.44 -4.28
N VAL A 16 -3.66 4.52 -4.18
CA VAL A 16 -5.05 4.81 -3.83
C VAL A 16 -5.39 4.06 -2.55
N ILE A 17 -5.83 4.79 -1.53
CA ILE A 17 -6.48 4.23 -0.35
C ILE A 17 -7.97 4.12 -0.67
N SER A 18 -8.44 2.89 -0.82
CA SER A 18 -9.86 2.56 -1.00
C SER A 18 -10.39 1.80 0.21
N GLY A 19 -11.70 1.84 0.45
CA GLY A 19 -12.36 0.95 1.41
C GLY A 19 -12.50 -0.47 0.88
N ASN A 20 -11.42 -1.08 0.39
CA ASN A 20 -11.46 -2.48 -0.03
C ASN A 20 -11.39 -3.37 1.21
N VAL A 21 -12.39 -4.23 1.38
CA VAL A 21 -12.54 -5.19 2.48
C VAL A 21 -11.31 -6.08 2.64
N ASP A 22 -10.61 -6.41 1.55
CA ASP A 22 -9.42 -7.29 1.58
C ASP A 22 -8.24 -6.73 2.40
N TYR A 23 -8.26 -5.43 2.68
CA TYR A 23 -7.17 -4.70 3.32
C TYR A 23 -7.59 -3.95 4.60
N GLU A 24 -8.85 -4.06 5.05
CA GLU A 24 -9.34 -3.34 6.22
C GLU A 24 -8.55 -3.64 7.49
N ASP A 25 -8.07 -4.88 7.64
CA ASP A 25 -7.32 -5.33 8.82
C ASP A 25 -5.81 -5.06 8.70
N THR A 26 -5.33 -4.69 7.51
CA THR A 26 -3.91 -4.57 7.20
C THR A 26 -3.46 -3.15 6.91
N ASP A 27 -4.37 -2.30 6.43
CA ASP A 27 -4.16 -0.89 6.16
C ASP A 27 -4.59 -0.02 7.35
N ALA A 28 -3.86 1.05 7.61
CA ALA A 28 -4.25 2.05 8.60
C ALA A 28 -3.93 3.47 8.10
N ASP A 29 -4.93 4.35 8.15
CA ASP A 29 -4.82 5.73 7.68
C ASP A 29 -4.87 6.70 8.86
N GLN A 30 -3.75 7.40 9.09
CA GLN A 30 -3.60 8.41 10.14
C GLN A 30 -3.41 9.82 9.55
N GLY A 31 -3.88 10.03 8.31
CA GLY A 31 -3.75 11.32 7.63
C GLY A 31 -2.34 11.49 7.06
N ASP A 32 -1.41 12.00 7.86
CA ASP A 32 -0.04 12.28 7.43
C ASP A 32 0.88 11.06 7.45
N THR A 33 0.50 10.04 8.22
CA THR A 33 1.11 8.72 8.18
C THR A 33 0.09 7.72 7.66
N VAL A 34 0.51 6.88 6.72
CA VAL A 34 -0.33 5.82 6.14
C VAL A 34 0.44 4.51 6.19
N PHE A 35 -0.19 3.48 6.72
CA PHE A 35 0.25 2.10 6.62
C PHE A 35 -0.51 1.46 5.47
N TYR A 36 0.21 1.11 4.40
CA TYR A 36 -0.37 0.67 3.14
C TYR A 36 0.13 -0.72 2.76
N SER A 37 -0.79 -1.62 2.43
CA SER A 37 -0.45 -2.98 2.04
C SER A 37 -0.03 -3.05 0.57
N GLY A 38 1.01 -3.83 0.31
CA GLY A 38 1.40 -4.19 -1.06
C GLY A 38 0.28 -4.97 -1.75
N SER A 39 0.27 -4.94 -3.08
CA SER A 39 -0.73 -5.70 -3.84
C SER A 39 -0.44 -7.20 -3.76
N ARG A 40 -1.50 -7.96 -3.48
CA ARG A 40 -1.51 -9.43 -3.53
C ARG A 40 -1.39 -9.93 -4.97
N GLY A 41 -0.66 -11.03 -5.16
CA GLY A 41 -0.49 -11.66 -6.47
C GLY A 41 -1.70 -12.49 -6.90
N ASN A 42 -1.67 -13.00 -8.14
CA ASN A 42 -2.69 -13.94 -8.65
C ASN A 42 -2.50 -15.37 -8.11
N ARG A 43 -1.32 -15.68 -7.57
CA ARG A 43 -1.10 -16.90 -6.80
C ARG A 43 -1.84 -16.66 -5.49
N LYS A 44 -2.78 -17.52 -5.12
CA LYS A 44 -3.51 -17.33 -3.88
C LYS A 44 -2.47 -17.36 -2.77
N ASP A 45 -2.18 -16.20 -2.15
CA ASP A 45 -1.35 -16.17 -0.93
C ASP A 45 -1.97 -17.10 0.14
N GLU A 46 -3.25 -17.45 -0.03
CA GLU A 46 -3.95 -18.52 0.67
C GLU A 46 -3.28 -19.90 0.59
N ASP A 47 -2.68 -20.25 -0.55
CA ASP A 47 -1.98 -21.53 -0.74
C ASP A 47 -0.66 -21.57 0.04
N LEU A 48 -0.19 -20.41 0.52
CA LEU A 48 1.04 -20.24 1.30
C LEU A 48 0.74 -20.01 2.80
N ARG A 49 -0.52 -20.13 3.22
CA ARG A 49 -0.95 -19.96 4.63
C ARG A 49 -0.11 -20.84 5.56
N GLY A 50 0.50 -20.21 6.56
CA GLY A 50 1.31 -20.91 7.56
C GLY A 50 2.64 -21.48 7.03
N SER A 51 3.06 -21.12 5.81
CA SER A 51 4.38 -21.47 5.29
C SER A 51 5.42 -20.39 5.61
N ASP A 52 6.69 -20.77 5.73
CA ASP A 52 7.82 -19.83 5.89
C ASP A 52 8.18 -19.11 4.58
N VAL A 53 7.41 -19.30 3.51
CA VAL A 53 7.65 -18.70 2.20
C VAL A 53 7.21 -17.24 2.24
N PRO A 54 8.06 -16.27 1.86
CA PRO A 54 7.67 -14.87 1.79
C PRO A 54 6.49 -14.63 0.84
N PRO A 55 5.69 -13.57 1.07
CA PRO A 55 4.57 -13.21 0.21
C PRO A 55 5.04 -12.96 -1.22
N VAL A 56 4.16 -13.19 -2.20
CA VAL A 56 4.51 -12.97 -3.61
C VAL A 56 4.79 -11.49 -3.88
N LEU A 57 6.00 -11.18 -4.37
CA LEU A 57 6.36 -9.85 -4.84
C LEU A 57 5.74 -9.57 -6.21
N THR A 58 4.72 -8.72 -6.22
CA THR A 58 4.11 -8.21 -7.45
C THR A 58 4.89 -7.02 -8.01
N ASN A 59 4.72 -6.73 -9.31
CA ASN A 59 5.33 -5.56 -9.96
C ASN A 59 4.95 -4.24 -9.27
N ALA A 60 3.74 -4.15 -8.75
CA ALA A 60 3.26 -3.00 -7.99
C ALA A 60 3.97 -2.87 -6.63
N THR A 61 4.04 -3.95 -5.85
CA THR A 61 4.81 -3.97 -4.58
C THR A 61 6.28 -3.63 -4.81
N MET A 62 6.91 -4.21 -5.84
CA MET A 62 8.29 -3.88 -6.21
C MET A 62 8.49 -2.40 -6.57
N SER A 63 7.47 -1.74 -7.15
CA SER A 63 7.56 -0.30 -7.44
C SER A 63 7.54 0.56 -6.17
N LEU A 64 6.82 0.17 -5.11
CA LEU A 64 6.86 0.87 -3.82
C LEU A 64 8.21 0.68 -3.11
N ILE A 65 8.76 -0.54 -3.14
CA ILE A 65 10.12 -0.82 -2.64
C ILE A 65 11.14 0.06 -3.37
N LYS A 66 10.99 0.25 -4.69
CA LYS A 66 11.86 1.15 -5.45
C LYS A 66 11.69 2.62 -5.02
N SER A 67 10.47 3.07 -4.72
CA SER A 67 10.24 4.42 -4.19
C SER A 67 10.85 4.64 -2.81
N GLU A 68 10.84 3.63 -1.95
CA GLU A 68 11.54 3.66 -0.65
C GLU A 68 13.04 3.85 -0.86
N GLN A 69 13.67 3.02 -1.68
CA GLN A 69 15.11 3.06 -1.96
C GLN A 69 15.56 4.40 -2.58
N THR A 70 14.72 5.01 -3.40
CA THR A 70 15.06 6.24 -4.13
C THR A 70 14.58 7.51 -3.42
N GLY A 71 13.74 7.39 -2.39
CA GLY A 71 13.08 8.54 -1.75
C GLY A 71 12.10 9.28 -2.66
N ARG A 72 11.76 8.73 -3.84
CA ARG A 72 10.88 9.38 -4.83
C ARG A 72 9.48 9.51 -4.26
N ALA A 73 8.93 10.72 -4.33
CA ALA A 73 7.59 11.02 -3.84
C ALA A 73 6.51 10.25 -4.64
N VAL A 74 5.48 9.83 -3.93
CA VAL A 74 4.33 9.08 -4.42
C VAL A 74 3.08 9.93 -4.18
N ARG A 75 2.22 10.08 -5.19
CA ARG A 75 0.92 10.74 -5.01
C ARG A 75 -0.02 9.84 -4.20
N LEU A 76 -0.63 10.37 -3.14
CA LEU A 76 -1.67 9.67 -2.40
C LEU A 76 -3.05 10.15 -2.86
N LEU A 77 -3.92 9.21 -3.20
CA LEU A 77 -5.33 9.48 -3.46
C LEU A 77 -6.19 8.73 -2.43
N ARG A 78 -7.23 9.38 -1.92
CA ARG A 78 -8.22 8.77 -1.04
C ARG A 78 -9.56 8.67 -1.75
N SER A 79 -10.13 7.48 -1.80
CA SER A 79 -11.50 7.25 -2.26
C SER A 79 -12.48 7.34 -1.09
N GLN A 80 -13.75 7.63 -1.40
CA GLN A 80 -14.83 7.62 -0.40
C GLN A 80 -14.88 6.27 0.33
N LYS A 81 -14.85 6.32 1.66
CA LYS A 81 -15.09 5.21 2.60
C LYS A 81 -15.49 5.77 3.97
N ASP A 82 -15.86 4.90 4.92
CA ASP A 82 -16.10 5.31 6.31
C ASP A 82 -14.77 5.59 7.02
N SER A 83 -14.27 6.82 6.88
CA SER A 83 -13.04 7.29 7.53
C SER A 83 -13.02 8.80 7.58
N ARG A 84 -12.55 9.36 8.69
CA ARG A 84 -12.35 10.81 8.84
C ARG A 84 -11.38 11.43 7.82
N TRP A 85 -10.53 10.62 7.20
CA TRP A 85 -9.55 11.07 6.21
C TRP A 85 -10.07 10.98 4.78
N ALA A 86 -11.08 10.14 4.52
CA ALA A 86 -11.65 9.96 3.20
C ALA A 86 -12.52 11.17 2.77
N PRO A 87 -12.65 11.45 1.46
CA PRO A 87 -13.65 12.39 0.99
C PRO A 87 -15.08 11.84 1.21
N SER A 88 -16.07 12.72 1.31
CA SER A 88 -17.49 12.33 1.40
C SER A 88 -18.03 11.74 0.09
N VAL A 89 -17.38 11.99 -1.04
CA VAL A 89 -17.74 11.46 -2.37
C VAL A 89 -16.51 11.37 -3.28
N GLY A 90 -16.49 10.38 -4.17
CA GLY A 90 -15.50 10.28 -5.24
C GLY A 90 -14.08 9.97 -4.75
N ILE A 91 -13.08 10.56 -5.41
CA ILE A 91 -11.65 10.38 -5.14
C ILE A 91 -11.00 11.76 -4.98
N ARG A 92 -10.20 11.95 -3.93
CA ARG A 92 -9.47 13.18 -3.64
C ARG A 92 -7.97 12.95 -3.70
N TYR A 93 -7.26 13.83 -4.39
CA TYR A 93 -5.80 13.88 -4.32
C TYR A 93 -5.39 14.54 -3.00
N ASP A 94 -4.58 13.84 -2.21
CA ASP A 94 -4.18 14.28 -0.88
C ASP A 94 -2.69 14.57 -0.79
N GLY A 95 -2.01 14.90 -1.90
CA GLY A 95 -0.64 15.39 -1.88
C GLY A 95 0.43 14.32 -2.10
N LEU A 96 1.67 14.70 -1.84
CA LEU A 96 2.85 13.86 -2.02
C LEU A 96 3.27 13.23 -0.68
N TYR A 97 3.62 11.95 -0.76
CA TYR A 97 4.12 11.15 0.37
C TYR A 97 5.45 10.51 -0.02
N ARG A 98 6.30 10.23 0.96
CA ARG A 98 7.48 9.39 0.80
C ARG A 98 7.22 8.02 1.41
N VAL A 99 7.68 6.96 0.74
CA VAL A 99 7.74 5.62 1.33
C VAL A 99 8.96 5.60 2.27
N VAL A 100 8.69 5.43 3.56
CA VAL A 100 9.70 5.52 4.63
C VAL A 100 10.37 4.16 4.86
N SER A 101 9.56 3.10 4.87
CA SER A 101 10.02 1.73 5.12
C SER A 101 8.96 0.73 4.68
N HIS A 102 9.36 -0.54 4.57
CA HIS A 102 8.44 -1.67 4.50
C HIS A 102 8.84 -2.78 5.47
N VAL A 103 7.84 -3.57 5.88
CA VAL A 103 8.00 -4.79 6.67
C VAL A 103 7.17 -5.92 6.06
N THR A 104 7.56 -7.16 6.32
CA THR A 104 6.75 -8.35 6.04
C THR A 104 5.99 -8.73 7.30
N LEU A 105 4.68 -8.93 7.18
CA LEU A 105 3.78 -9.30 8.28
C LEU A 105 2.90 -10.48 7.85
N THR A 106 2.19 -11.05 8.81
CA THR A 106 1.24 -12.14 8.60
C THR A 106 -0.10 -11.77 9.24
N THR A 107 -1.21 -12.01 8.55
CA THR A 107 -2.56 -11.83 9.12
C THR A 107 -2.87 -12.90 10.18
N GLU A 108 -3.97 -12.75 10.92
CA GLU A 108 -4.42 -13.77 11.89
C GLU A 108 -4.66 -15.13 11.23
N GLU A 109 -5.08 -15.15 9.97
CA GLU A 109 -5.31 -16.35 9.18
C GLU A 109 -4.04 -16.92 8.50
N GLY A 110 -2.86 -16.43 8.90
CA GLY A 110 -1.58 -16.96 8.44
C GLY A 110 -1.15 -16.50 7.05
N ILE A 111 -1.76 -15.45 6.49
CA ILE A 111 -1.42 -14.93 5.16
C ILE A 111 -0.32 -13.88 5.28
N GLY A 112 0.82 -14.12 4.64
CA GLY A 112 1.89 -13.13 4.57
C GLY A 112 1.56 -11.94 3.66
N PHE A 113 2.00 -10.74 4.01
CA PHE A 113 1.89 -9.54 3.18
C PHE A 113 3.02 -8.52 3.45
N TYR A 114 3.22 -7.60 2.51
CA TYR A 114 4.12 -6.45 2.69
C TYR A 114 3.33 -5.24 3.17
N ARG A 115 3.79 -4.57 4.23
CA ARG A 115 3.22 -3.30 4.70
C ARG A 115 4.24 -2.18 4.60
N PHE A 116 3.85 -1.10 3.93
CA PHE A 116 4.64 0.11 3.72
C PHE A 116 4.21 1.21 4.69
N THR A 117 5.17 1.95 5.21
CA THR A 117 4.90 3.21 5.94
C THR A 117 5.12 4.37 4.98
N LEU A 118 4.08 5.17 4.74
CA LEU A 118 4.14 6.38 3.94
C LEU A 118 3.99 7.59 4.86
N SER A 119 4.80 8.62 4.63
CA SER A 119 4.75 9.89 5.38
C SER A 119 4.55 11.06 4.43
N ARG A 120 3.61 11.96 4.76
CA ARG A 120 3.29 13.14 3.97
C ARG A 120 4.52 14.06 3.90
N LEU A 121 4.79 14.58 2.71
CA LEU A 121 5.73 15.69 2.56
C LEU A 121 5.02 16.98 2.99
N ILE A 122 5.53 17.60 4.06
CA ILE A 122 5.12 18.94 4.46
C ILE A 122 6.01 19.91 3.68
N GLU A 123 5.40 20.72 2.83
CA GLU A 123 6.05 21.89 2.19
C GLU A 123 5.83 23.13 3.05
#